data_AF-A0A7C4S9D3-F1
#
_entry.id   AF-A0A7C4S9D3-F1
#
_cell.length_a   1.000
_cell.length_b   1.000
_cell.length_c   1.000
_cell.angle_alpha   90.00
_cell.angle_beta   90.00
_cell.angle_gamma   90.00
#
_symmetry.space_group_name_H-M   'P 1'
#
loop_
_entity.id
_entity.type
_entity.pdbx_description
1 polymer ?
#
loop_
_entity_poly.entity_id
_entity_poly.type
_entity_poly.pdbx_seq_one_letter_code
_entity_poly.pdbx_strand_id
1 'polypeptide(L)'
;FEKTILGICLGMQLLLDRSYEHGIFEGMGLVKGEVIKLPNIVKIPHMGWNDIIIVKDSQLLEGLKSGDYFYFVHSYYCKIMEDVTLALTEYGIKFPSIIEKKNIVGVQFHPEKSGKNGLIFLKNFLKWCRK
;
A
#
# COMPACT_ATOMS: atom_id res chain seq x y z
N PHE A 1 -15.31 -20.11 -1.20
CA PHE A 1 -14.17 -19.39 -1.79
C PHE A 1 -14.37 -17.91 -1.55
N GLU A 2 -13.63 -17.32 -0.62
CA GLU A 2 -13.57 -15.85 -0.52
C GLU A 2 -12.71 -15.35 -1.69
N LYS A 3 -13.21 -14.37 -2.44
CA LYS A 3 -12.46 -13.78 -3.57
C LYS A 3 -11.35 -12.89 -3.03
N THR A 4 -10.16 -13.03 -3.58
CA THR A 4 -9.02 -12.16 -3.25
C THR A 4 -9.16 -10.75 -3.82
N ILE A 5 -8.75 -9.74 -3.08
CA ILE A 5 -8.77 -8.33 -3.48
C ILE A 5 -7.34 -7.76 -3.46
N LEU A 6 -6.96 -7.03 -4.52
CA LEU A 6 -5.78 -6.15 -4.53
C LEU A 6 -6.21 -4.71 -4.78
N GLY A 7 -6.06 -3.86 -3.76
CA GLY A 7 -6.21 -2.41 -3.87
C GLY A 7 -4.89 -1.75 -4.28
N ILE A 8 -4.89 -1.00 -5.38
CA ILE A 8 -3.70 -0.26 -5.87
C ILE A 8 -3.93 1.25 -5.72
N CYS A 9 -3.02 1.94 -5.02
CA CYS A 9 -3.08 3.38 -4.77
C CYS A 9 -4.41 3.79 -4.14
N LEU A 10 -5.30 4.50 -4.86
CA LEU A 10 -6.66 4.79 -4.42
C LEU A 10 -7.43 3.51 -4.04
N GLY A 11 -7.19 2.40 -4.74
CA GLY A 11 -7.78 1.12 -4.41
C GLY A 11 -7.41 0.62 -3.01
N MET A 12 -6.18 0.86 -2.53
CA MET A 12 -5.79 0.56 -1.15
C MET A 12 -6.50 1.48 -0.16
N GLN A 13 -6.61 2.76 -0.50
CA GLN A 13 -7.27 3.78 0.33
C GLN A 13 -8.76 3.48 0.53
N LEU A 14 -9.45 2.97 -0.49
CA LEU A 14 -10.86 2.57 -0.40
C LEU A 14 -11.12 1.41 0.58
N LEU A 15 -10.10 0.61 0.91
CA LEU A 15 -10.25 -0.52 1.85
C LEU A 15 -10.44 -0.07 3.30
N LEU A 16 -10.08 1.18 3.61
CA LEU A 16 -10.07 1.72 4.97
C LEU A 16 -11.47 2.16 5.43
N ASP A 17 -11.59 2.58 6.69
CA ASP A 17 -12.86 3.04 7.26
C ASP A 17 -13.28 4.40 6.70
N ARG A 18 -12.31 5.31 6.51
CA ARG A 18 -12.60 6.72 6.21
C ARG A 18 -11.49 7.39 5.40
N SER A 19 -11.88 8.31 4.52
CA SER A 19 -10.97 9.21 3.83
C SER A 19 -11.25 10.67 4.18
N TYR A 20 -10.17 11.44 4.36
CA TYR A 20 -10.20 12.88 4.55
C TYR A 20 -9.83 13.67 3.28
N GLU A 21 -9.71 12.99 2.13
CA GLU A 21 -9.41 13.64 0.85
C GLU A 21 -10.61 14.45 0.36
N HIS A 22 -10.45 15.79 0.32
CA HIS A 22 -11.48 16.73 -0.14
C HIS A 22 -12.82 16.68 0.62
N GLY A 23 -12.84 16.17 1.85
CA GLY A 23 -14.06 16.02 2.65
C GLY A 23 -13.90 14.89 3.66
N ILE A 24 -15.01 14.38 4.19
CA ILE A 24 -15.02 13.17 5.01
C ILE A 24 -15.89 12.14 4.29
N PHE A 25 -15.29 11.02 3.90
CA PHE A 25 -15.97 9.97 3.15
C PHE A 25 -15.78 8.62 3.82
N GLU A 26 -16.83 7.80 3.84
CA GLU A 26 -16.73 6.42 4.30
C GLU A 26 -16.06 5.55 3.24
N GLY A 27 -15.16 4.67 3.69
CA GLY A 27 -14.56 3.61 2.86
C GLY A 27 -15.28 2.28 3.06
N MET A 28 -14.67 1.19 2.59
CA MET A 28 -15.27 -0.14 2.69
C MET A 28 -15.20 -0.74 4.10
N GLY A 29 -14.40 -0.17 5.00
CA GLY A 29 -14.26 -0.66 6.38
C GLY A 29 -13.68 -2.08 6.51
N LEU A 30 -12.94 -2.53 5.49
CA LEU A 30 -12.33 -3.86 5.47
C LEU A 30 -11.03 -3.90 6.29
N VAL A 31 -10.34 -2.76 6.37
CA VAL A 31 -9.13 -2.55 7.16
C VAL A 31 -9.32 -1.33 8.05
N LYS A 32 -9.04 -1.47 9.35
CA LYS A 32 -9.14 -0.39 10.32
C LYS A 32 -8.08 0.67 10.05
N GLY A 33 -8.51 1.87 9.73
CA GLY A 33 -7.61 2.97 9.42
C GLY A 33 -8.28 4.12 8.67
N GLU A 34 -7.47 5.16 8.45
CA GLU A 34 -7.92 6.40 7.84
C GLU A 34 -6.96 6.89 6.74
N VAL A 35 -7.49 7.53 5.71
CA VAL A 35 -6.70 8.14 4.64
C VAL A 35 -6.49 9.61 4.94
N ILE A 36 -5.24 10.01 5.23
CA ILE A 36 -4.88 11.32 5.76
C ILE A 36 -3.89 12.00 4.82
N LYS A 37 -3.98 13.34 4.72
CA LYS A 37 -3.07 14.13 3.88
C LYS A 37 -1.63 14.00 4.37
N LEU A 38 -0.69 13.90 3.44
CA LEU A 38 0.74 14.03 3.76
C LEU A 38 1.00 15.42 4.41
N PRO A 39 1.92 15.51 5.37
CA PRO A 39 2.21 16.77 6.04
C PRO A 39 2.94 17.74 5.10
N ASN A 40 2.70 19.05 5.27
CA ASN A 40 3.31 20.13 4.45
C ASN A 40 4.80 20.38 4.77
N ILE A 41 5.56 19.34 5.11
CA ILE A 41 7.02 19.36 5.33
C ILE A 41 7.78 18.71 4.17
N VAL A 42 7.07 18.14 3.20
CA VAL A 42 7.59 17.50 1.99
C VAL A 42 6.85 18.05 0.77
N LYS A 43 7.40 17.83 -0.43
CA LYS A 43 6.71 18.18 -1.68
C LYS A 43 5.48 17.28 -1.84
N ILE A 44 4.33 17.87 -2.17
CA ILE A 44 3.09 17.13 -2.37
C ILE A 44 2.64 17.31 -3.83
N PRO A 45 2.29 16.23 -4.56
CA PRO A 45 2.24 14.84 -4.12
C PRO A 45 3.64 14.20 -3.90
N HIS A 46 3.69 13.16 -3.08
CA HIS A 46 4.79 12.19 -3.11
C HIS A 46 4.76 11.51 -4.48
N MET A 47 5.69 11.89 -5.36
CA MET A 47 5.73 11.45 -6.75
C MET A 47 7.14 11.04 -7.14
N GLY A 48 7.29 9.82 -7.64
CA GLY A 48 8.57 9.29 -8.10
C GLY A 48 8.85 7.90 -7.56
N TRP A 49 10.09 7.46 -7.73
CA TRP A 49 10.57 6.20 -7.19
C TRP A 49 10.99 6.38 -5.74
N ASN A 50 10.47 5.54 -4.84
CA ASN A 50 10.86 5.50 -3.44
C ASN A 50 10.98 4.04 -2.98
N ASP A 51 11.79 3.78 -1.97
CA ASP A 51 12.02 2.42 -1.48
C ASP A 51 10.98 1.99 -0.44
N ILE A 52 10.90 0.68 -0.26
CA ILE A 52 10.10 0.06 0.80
C ILE A 52 11.02 -0.50 1.90
N ILE A 53 10.50 -0.53 3.11
CA ILE A 53 11.11 -1.14 4.30
C ILE A 53 10.18 -2.27 4.72
N ILE A 54 10.62 -3.52 4.50
CA ILE A 54 9.86 -4.70 4.90
C ILE A 54 9.91 -4.83 6.42
N VAL A 55 8.74 -4.99 7.05
CA VAL A 55 8.58 -5.12 8.50
C VAL A 55 7.94 -6.45 8.92
N LYS A 56 7.36 -7.20 7.97
CA LYS A 56 6.83 -8.55 8.18
C LYS A 56 7.08 -9.43 6.96
N ASP A 57 7.27 -10.71 7.21
CA ASP A 57 7.40 -11.73 6.17
C ASP A 57 6.04 -12.02 5.52
N SER A 58 6.05 -12.20 4.19
CA SER A 58 4.88 -12.64 3.43
C SER A 58 5.32 -13.25 2.09
N GLN A 59 4.54 -14.21 1.59
CA GLN A 59 4.72 -14.76 0.24
C GLN A 59 4.54 -13.71 -0.86
N LEU A 60 3.82 -12.62 -0.58
CA LEU A 60 3.71 -11.48 -1.48
C LEU A 60 5.07 -10.82 -1.76
N LEU A 61 6.02 -10.94 -0.82
CA LEU A 61 7.33 -10.30 -0.86
C LEU A 61 8.46 -11.23 -1.33
N GLU A 62 8.15 -12.45 -1.79
CA GLU A 62 9.17 -13.40 -2.26
C GLU A 62 10.03 -12.79 -3.38
N GLY A 63 11.34 -12.69 -3.16
CA GLY A 63 12.28 -12.10 -4.12
C GLY A 63 12.31 -10.56 -4.13
N LEU A 64 11.63 -9.91 -3.18
CA LEU A 64 11.76 -8.48 -2.87
C LEU A 64 12.51 -8.29 -1.55
N LYS A 65 13.13 -7.13 -1.34
CA LYS A 65 13.86 -6.78 -0.12
C LYS A 65 13.70 -5.29 0.23
N SER A 66 14.00 -4.94 1.48
CA SER A 66 14.10 -3.53 1.88
C SER A 66 15.14 -2.80 1.01
N GLY A 67 14.84 -1.56 0.61
CA GLY A 67 15.63 -0.79 -0.35
C GLY A 67 15.25 -1.01 -1.81
N ASP A 68 14.34 -1.94 -2.12
CA ASP A 68 13.77 -2.05 -3.46
C ASP A 68 12.81 -0.89 -3.75
N TYR A 69 12.97 -0.28 -4.93
CA TYR A 69 12.21 0.89 -5.33
C TYR A 69 10.91 0.54 -6.07
N PHE A 70 9.86 1.32 -5.77
CA PHE A 70 8.56 1.30 -6.42
C PHE A 70 8.12 2.72 -6.79
N TYR A 71 7.21 2.86 -7.75
CA TYR A 71 6.72 4.14 -8.23
C TYR A 71 5.47 4.60 -7.46
N PHE A 72 5.58 5.74 -6.79
CA PHE A 72 4.51 6.38 -6.02
C PHE A 72 4.00 7.64 -6.71
N VAL A 73 2.70 7.92 -6.54
CA VAL A 73 2.07 9.19 -6.92
C VAL A 73 0.81 9.42 -6.08
N HIS A 74 0.94 10.11 -4.94
CA HIS A 74 -0.19 10.36 -4.03
C HIS A 74 0.03 11.58 -3.12
N SER A 75 -1.06 12.23 -2.73
CA SER A 75 -1.06 13.35 -1.77
C SER A 75 -1.52 12.94 -0.36
N TYR A 76 -2.17 11.78 -0.24
CA TYR A 76 -2.71 11.21 0.98
C TYR A 76 -2.14 9.81 1.20
N TYR A 77 -2.05 9.38 2.45
CA TYR A 77 -1.54 8.06 2.82
C TYR A 77 -2.50 7.35 3.77
N CYS A 78 -2.41 6.02 3.81
CA CYS A 78 -3.19 5.18 4.71
C CYS A 78 -2.55 5.14 6.11
N LYS A 79 -3.18 5.74 7.12
CA LYS A 79 -2.84 5.54 8.54
C LYS A 79 -3.57 4.29 9.05
N ILE A 80 -2.85 3.18 9.09
CA ILE A 80 -3.37 1.87 9.51
C ILE A 80 -3.38 1.77 11.04
N MET A 81 -4.46 1.22 11.62
CA MET A 81 -4.67 1.11 13.08
C MET A 81 -4.79 -0.34 13.56
N GLU A 82 -4.40 -1.30 12.72
CA GLU A 82 -4.33 -2.72 13.07
C GLU A 82 -3.04 -3.35 12.51
N ASP A 83 -2.71 -4.55 12.98
CA ASP A 83 -1.41 -5.17 12.74
C ASP A 83 -1.31 -5.91 11.38
N VAL A 84 -1.50 -5.17 10.28
CA VAL A 84 -1.60 -5.71 8.90
C VAL A 84 -0.55 -5.16 7.93
N THR A 85 0.35 -4.30 8.40
CA THR A 85 1.39 -3.69 7.56
C THR A 85 2.53 -4.68 7.29
N LEU A 86 2.79 -4.92 6.00
CA LEU A 86 3.92 -5.73 5.54
C LEU A 86 5.17 -4.91 5.27
N ALA A 87 4.98 -3.72 4.71
CA ALA A 87 6.08 -2.81 4.39
C ALA A 87 5.67 -1.35 4.61
N LEU A 88 6.67 -0.56 5.01
CA LEU A 88 6.58 0.89 5.18
C LEU A 88 7.34 1.59 4.05
N THR A 89 7.05 2.87 3.84
CA THR A 89 7.89 3.79 3.06
C THR A 89 8.06 5.07 3.86
N GLU A 90 9.23 5.71 3.75
CA GLU A 90 9.52 6.97 4.41
C GLU A 90 9.49 8.13 3.41
N TYR A 91 8.68 9.15 3.71
CA TYR A 91 8.60 10.40 2.95
C TYR A 91 8.16 11.55 3.87
N GLY A 92 9.10 12.10 4.63
CA GLY A 92 8.84 13.04 5.74
C GLY A 92 8.17 12.41 6.96
N ILE A 93 7.41 11.34 6.75
CA ILE A 93 6.83 10.42 7.74
C ILE A 93 6.96 8.98 7.25
N LYS A 94 6.85 8.01 8.16
CA LYS A 94 6.68 6.60 7.79
C LYS A 94 5.20 6.28 7.59
N PHE A 95 4.88 5.64 6.47
CA PHE A 95 3.52 5.19 6.18
C PHE A 95 3.52 3.76 5.60
N PRO A 96 2.45 2.97 5.83
CA PRO A 96 2.23 1.68 5.18
C PRO A 96 2.20 1.79 3.66
N SER A 97 3.14 1.13 2.99
CA SER A 97 3.20 1.01 1.53
C SER A 97 2.64 -0.32 1.03
N ILE A 98 2.61 -1.35 1.88
CA ILE A 98 1.99 -2.65 1.62
C ILE A 98 1.24 -3.12 2.87
N ILE A 99 -0.01 -3.56 2.71
CA ILE A 99 -0.82 -4.22 3.75
C ILE A 99 -1.35 -5.57 3.27
N GLU A 100 -1.49 -6.51 4.21
CA GLU A 100 -2.10 -7.83 3.99
C GLU A 100 -3.00 -8.19 5.18
N LYS A 101 -4.27 -8.49 4.90
CA LYS A 101 -5.25 -8.95 5.88
C LYS A 101 -6.12 -10.05 5.27
N LYS A 102 -5.91 -11.30 5.70
CA LYS A 102 -6.60 -12.48 5.13
C LYS A 102 -6.47 -12.50 3.60
N ASN A 103 -7.56 -12.39 2.86
CA ASN A 103 -7.65 -12.37 1.39
C ASN A 103 -7.58 -10.95 0.78
N ILE A 104 -7.22 -9.92 1.57
CA ILE A 104 -7.15 -8.52 1.15
C ILE A 104 -5.70 -8.05 1.15
N VAL A 105 -5.27 -7.49 0.02
CA VAL A 105 -3.95 -6.88 -0.16
C VAL A 105 -4.13 -5.44 -0.61
N GLY A 106 -3.32 -4.54 -0.09
CA GLY A 106 -3.30 -3.13 -0.51
C GLY A 106 -1.88 -2.64 -0.71
N VAL A 107 -1.65 -1.90 -1.79
CA VAL A 107 -0.36 -1.22 -2.06
C VAL A 107 -0.57 0.25 -2.37
N GLN A 108 0.26 1.11 -1.78
CA GLN A 108 0.17 2.56 -1.99
C GLN A 108 0.88 3.00 -3.29
N PHE A 109 1.89 2.24 -3.73
CA PHE A 109 2.55 2.42 -5.01
C PHE A 109 1.77 1.79 -6.17
N HIS A 110 2.22 2.06 -7.40
CA HIS A 110 1.70 1.48 -8.63
C HIS A 110 2.61 0.34 -9.11
N PRO A 111 2.34 -0.94 -8.76
CA PRO A 111 3.19 -2.05 -9.18
C PRO A 111 3.29 -2.16 -10.70
N GLU A 112 2.24 -1.82 -11.44
CA GLU A 112 2.22 -1.79 -12.90
C GLU A 112 3.15 -0.73 -13.52
N LYS A 113 3.56 0.28 -12.73
CA LYS A 113 4.53 1.32 -13.12
C LYS A 113 5.91 1.14 -12.49
N SER A 114 6.10 0.09 -11.70
CA SER A 114 7.29 -0.13 -10.87
C SER A 114 8.31 -1.11 -11.49
N GLY A 115 8.29 -1.27 -12.82
CA GLY A 115 9.26 -2.06 -13.56
C GLY A 115 9.39 -3.50 -13.07
N LYS A 116 10.64 -3.97 -12.89
CA LYS A 116 10.93 -5.35 -12.49
C LYS A 116 10.36 -5.71 -11.12
N ASN A 117 10.52 -4.83 -10.13
CA ASN A 117 10.06 -5.07 -8.76
C ASN A 117 8.53 -5.13 -8.70
N GLY A 118 7.87 -4.22 -9.43
CA GLY A 118 6.42 -4.26 -9.62
C GLY A 118 5.91 -5.55 -10.25
N LEU A 119 6.60 -6.03 -11.29
CA LEU A 119 6.26 -7.31 -11.93
C LEU A 119 6.46 -8.51 -11.01
N ILE A 120 7.51 -8.52 -10.19
CA ILE A 120 7.73 -9.56 -9.17
C ILE A 120 6.57 -9.57 -8.18
N PHE A 121 6.19 -8.42 -7.63
CA PHE A 121 5.06 -8.29 -6.73
C PHE A 121 3.76 -8.83 -7.33
N LEU A 122 3.43 -8.43 -8.57
CA LEU A 122 2.21 -8.91 -9.24
C LEU A 122 2.22 -10.42 -9.50
N LYS A 123 3.37 -11.01 -9.86
CA LYS A 123 3.51 -12.47 -9.99
C LYS A 123 3.28 -13.17 -8.65
N ASN A 124 3.82 -12.62 -7.56
CA ASN A 124 3.64 -13.18 -6.23
C ASN A 124 2.18 -13.10 -5.80
N PHE A 125 1.51 -11.97 -6.03
CA PHE A 125 0.08 -11.82 -5.80
C PHE A 125 -0.73 -12.88 -6.58
N LEU A 126 -0.49 -13.06 -7.88
CA LEU A 126 -1.19 -14.08 -8.68
C LEU A 126 -0.98 -15.51 -8.18
N LYS A 127 0.21 -15.84 -7.66
CA LYS A 127 0.47 -17.13 -7.02
C LYS A 127 -0.27 -17.26 -5.69
N TRP A 128 -0.26 -16.20 -4.89
CA TRP A 128 -0.92 -16.14 -3.58
C TRP A 128 -2.44 -16.30 -3.70
N CYS A 129 -3.07 -15.66 -4.71
CA CYS A 129 -4.52 -15.76 -4.99
C CYS A 129 -5.03 -17.16 -5.37
N ARG A 130 -4.14 -18.06 -5.80
CA ARG A 130 -4.51 -19.41 -6.27
C ARG A 130 -4.54 -20.45 -5.14
N LYS A 131 -4.23 -20.05 -3.92
CA LYS A 131 -4.31 -20.88 -2.73
C LYS A 131 -5.70 -20.78 -2.12
#